data_AF-A0A3N5MY11-F1
#
_entry.id   AF-A0A3N5MY11-F1
#
_cell.length_a   1.000
_cell.length_b   1.000
_cell.length_c   1.000
_cell.angle_alpha   90.00
_cell.angle_beta   90.00
_cell.angle_gamma   90.00
#
_symmetry.space_group_name_H-M   'P 1'
#
loop_
_entity.id
_entity.type
_entity.pdbx_description
1 polymer ?
#
loop_
_entity_poly.entity_id
_entity_poly.type
_entity_poly.pdbx_seq_one_letter_code
_entity_poly.pdbx_strand_id
1 'polypeptide(L)'
;MSCRAGFVWATPQHFNRYIEECGVTCELVTPHMLAAPFYRPTLNCLIIPTGFANPAYSNLLPALRASSPRIRRFVENGGSLLVFGAAADKPDAYDWLPFRVMYRHDCHPRNITFPPGSSTQSIIDDYNPATIECDGIFPEHEGKSVGTCESAAVIIEEHVGQGRIVVTSIHEYPSRRFLNKICAEGIPNTF
;
A
#
# COMPACT_ATOMS: atom_id res chain seq x y z
N MET A 1 12.83 -18.55 -5.00
CA MET A 1 13.20 -17.21 -5.49
C MET A 1 12.89 -16.23 -4.37
N SER A 2 13.78 -15.29 -4.06
CA SER A 2 13.45 -14.22 -3.11
C SER A 2 12.45 -13.25 -3.75
N CYS A 3 11.39 -12.91 -3.04
CA CYS A 3 10.39 -11.95 -3.50
C CYS A 3 11.03 -10.56 -3.61
N ARG A 4 10.64 -9.78 -4.63
CA ARG A 4 11.13 -8.42 -4.86
C ARG A 4 10.00 -7.41 -4.68
N ALA A 5 10.23 -6.43 -3.83
CA ALA A 5 9.32 -5.31 -3.62
C ALA A 5 9.95 -4.00 -4.14
N GLY A 6 9.18 -3.21 -4.88
CA GLY A 6 9.53 -1.84 -5.20
C GLY A 6 8.95 -0.90 -4.14
N PHE A 7 9.80 -0.23 -3.37
CA PHE A 7 9.41 0.80 -2.42
C PHE A 7 9.43 2.16 -3.11
N VAL A 8 8.26 2.78 -3.29
CA VAL A 8 8.14 3.97 -4.12
C VAL A 8 8.32 5.24 -3.29
N TRP A 9 9.51 5.83 -3.34
CA TRP A 9 9.83 7.07 -2.62
C TRP A 9 11.02 7.82 -3.23
N ALA A 10 11.23 9.08 -2.85
CA ALA A 10 12.31 9.90 -3.39
C ALA A 10 13.71 9.48 -2.90
N THR A 11 13.80 9.02 -1.64
CA THR A 11 15.06 8.69 -0.97
C THR A 11 14.94 7.38 -0.18
N PRO A 12 16.05 6.69 0.12
CA PRO A 12 16.02 5.54 1.01
C PRO A 12 15.44 5.90 2.39
N GLN A 13 14.62 5.02 2.94
CA GLN A 13 13.97 5.15 4.24
C GLN A 13 14.32 3.96 5.14
N HIS A 14 14.10 4.09 6.46
CA HIS A 14 14.20 2.96 7.38
C HIS A 14 13.27 1.79 6.99
N PHE A 15 12.15 2.10 6.35
CA PHE A 15 11.21 1.09 5.87
C PHE A 15 11.83 0.18 4.79
N ASN A 16 12.72 0.68 3.93
CA ASN A 16 13.43 -0.17 2.95
C ASN A 16 14.19 -1.30 3.65
N ARG A 17 14.96 -0.93 4.69
CA ARG A 17 15.73 -1.89 5.48
C ARG A 17 14.82 -2.86 6.23
N TYR A 18 13.71 -2.39 6.78
CA TYR A 18 12.74 -3.26 7.44
C TYR A 18 12.13 -4.30 6.49
N ILE A 19 11.81 -3.92 5.25
CA ILE A 19 11.34 -4.84 4.21
C ILE A 19 12.39 -5.94 3.93
N GLU A 20 13.68 -5.58 3.86
CA GLU A 20 14.78 -6.53 3.69
C GLU A 20 14.94 -7.47 4.90
N GLU A 21 14.81 -6.95 6.11
CA GLU A 21 14.82 -7.74 7.35
C GLU A 21 13.61 -8.70 7.45
N CYS A 22 12.54 -8.45 6.68
CA CYS A 22 11.41 -9.37 6.52
C CYS A 22 11.63 -10.46 5.44
N GLY A 23 12.84 -10.50 4.85
CA GLY A 23 13.22 -11.50 3.84
C GLY A 23 12.75 -11.16 2.42
N VAL A 24 12.39 -9.91 2.16
CA VAL A 24 11.97 -9.42 0.83
C VAL A 24 13.04 -8.49 0.27
N THR A 25 13.55 -8.77 -0.92
CA THR A 25 14.49 -7.86 -1.59
C THR A 25 13.79 -6.54 -1.90
N CYS A 26 14.30 -5.42 -1.40
CA CYS A 26 13.69 -4.11 -1.57
C CYS A 26 14.46 -3.26 -2.58
N GLU A 27 13.77 -2.74 -3.59
CA GLU A 27 14.32 -1.80 -4.56
C GLU A 27 13.67 -0.43 -4.36
N LEU A 28 14.48 0.62 -4.20
CA LEU A 28 13.96 1.99 -4.17
C LEU A 28 13.52 2.41 -5.58
N VAL A 29 12.23 2.70 -5.74
CA VAL A 29 11.65 3.20 -6.98
C VAL A 29 11.37 4.68 -6.82
N THR A 30 12.20 5.53 -7.42
CA THR A 30 11.97 6.97 -7.37
C THR A 30 10.76 7.39 -8.22
N PRO A 31 10.12 8.54 -7.95
CA PRO A 31 9.07 9.08 -8.81
C PRO A 31 9.49 9.20 -10.29
N HIS A 32 10.77 9.53 -10.54
CA HIS A 32 11.34 9.59 -11.89
C HIS A 32 11.43 8.21 -12.55
N MET A 33 11.84 7.18 -11.80
CA MET A 33 11.89 5.80 -12.29
C MET A 33 10.49 5.26 -12.56
N LEU A 34 9.53 5.54 -11.67
CA LEU A 34 8.12 5.16 -11.83
C LEU A 34 7.54 5.67 -13.16
N ALA A 35 7.84 6.93 -13.49
CA ALA A 35 7.41 7.58 -14.73
C ALA A 35 8.27 7.21 -15.97
N ALA A 36 9.44 6.58 -15.80
CA ALA A 36 10.36 6.29 -16.89
C ALA A 36 9.93 5.05 -17.69
N PRO A 37 9.70 5.14 -19.02
CA PRO A 37 9.17 4.03 -19.84
C PRO A 37 10.15 2.85 -20.02
N PHE A 38 11.44 3.10 -19.79
CA PHE A 38 12.53 2.11 -19.88
C PHE A 38 12.86 1.46 -18.53
N TYR A 39 12.36 2.02 -17.41
CA TYR A 39 12.51 1.39 -16.12
C TYR A 39 11.49 0.25 -16.00
N ARG A 40 11.95 -0.99 -16.13
CA ARG A 40 11.10 -2.19 -16.22
C ARG A 40 11.60 -3.31 -15.31
N PRO A 41 11.65 -3.07 -13.99
CA PRO A 41 12.07 -4.11 -13.05
C PRO A 41 11.02 -5.24 -13.04
N THR A 42 11.48 -6.45 -12.71
CA THR A 42 10.59 -7.55 -12.35
C THR A 42 10.33 -7.49 -10.85
N LEU A 43 9.09 -7.22 -10.46
CA LEU A 43 8.66 -7.06 -9.07
C LEU A 43 7.51 -8.01 -8.76
N ASN A 44 7.42 -8.44 -7.51
CA ASN A 44 6.25 -9.13 -6.97
C ASN A 44 5.27 -8.13 -6.33
N CYS A 45 5.81 -7.10 -5.68
CA CYS A 45 5.01 -6.13 -4.93
C CYS A 45 5.49 -4.69 -5.15
N LEU A 46 4.56 -3.75 -5.13
CA LEU A 46 4.83 -2.32 -5.01
C LEU A 46 4.28 -1.81 -3.69
N ILE A 47 5.07 -0.98 -3.00
CA ILE A 47 4.74 -0.41 -1.70
C ILE A 47 4.78 1.11 -1.82
N ILE A 48 3.63 1.75 -1.58
CA ILE A 48 3.46 3.21 -1.56
C ILE A 48 3.33 3.63 -0.09
N PRO A 49 4.37 4.23 0.52
CA PRO A 49 4.37 4.55 1.94
C PRO A 49 3.47 5.73 2.30
N THR A 50 3.25 5.89 3.60
CA THR A 50 2.45 6.98 4.16
C THR A 50 2.98 8.34 3.72
N GLY A 51 2.09 9.30 3.47
CA GLY A 51 2.46 10.67 3.11
C GLY A 51 2.77 10.87 1.63
N PHE A 52 2.50 9.88 0.77
CA PHE A 52 2.71 9.98 -0.68
C PHE A 52 1.97 11.15 -1.35
N ALA A 53 0.89 11.64 -0.73
CA ALA A 53 0.08 12.74 -1.21
C ALA A 53 0.25 14.04 -0.40
N ASN A 54 1.11 14.04 0.62
CA ASN A 54 1.41 15.24 1.41
C ASN A 54 2.58 16.03 0.76
N PRO A 55 2.33 17.24 0.21
CA PRO A 55 3.35 18.01 -0.49
C PRO A 55 4.52 18.48 0.39
N ALA A 56 4.35 18.49 1.72
CA ALA A 56 5.43 18.82 2.65
C ALA A 56 6.49 17.70 2.73
N TYR A 57 6.14 16.46 2.37
CA TYR A 57 7.01 15.29 2.47
C TYR A 57 7.35 14.68 1.12
N SER A 58 6.47 14.79 0.12
CA SER A 58 6.61 14.05 -1.13
C SER A 58 5.94 14.74 -2.32
N ASN A 59 6.51 14.52 -3.51
CA ASN A 59 5.89 14.85 -4.79
C ASN A 59 5.51 13.57 -5.57
N LEU A 60 5.15 12.51 -4.85
CA LEU A 60 4.91 11.19 -5.44
C LEU A 60 3.52 11.10 -6.11
N LEU A 61 2.50 11.76 -5.58
CA LEU A 61 1.13 11.70 -6.13
C LEU A 61 1.04 12.03 -7.64
N PRO A 62 1.66 13.11 -8.18
CA PRO A 62 1.65 13.35 -9.62
C PRO A 62 2.28 12.21 -10.43
N ALA A 63 3.36 11.60 -9.94
CA ALA A 63 4.03 10.48 -10.61
C ALA A 63 3.17 9.20 -10.58
N LEU A 64 2.44 8.95 -9.48
CA LEU A 64 1.48 7.85 -9.39
C LEU A 64 0.35 8.03 -10.41
N ARG A 65 -0.24 9.23 -10.49
CA ARG A 65 -1.28 9.55 -11.47
C ARG A 65 -0.80 9.34 -12.91
N ALA A 66 0.39 9.86 -13.24
CA ALA A 66 1.00 9.70 -14.56
C ALA A 66 1.31 8.22 -14.89
N SER A 67 1.63 7.42 -13.87
CA SER A 67 1.97 5.99 -14.01
C SER A 67 0.79 5.05 -13.81
N SER A 68 -0.42 5.57 -13.60
CA SER A 68 -1.63 4.78 -13.30
C SER A 68 -1.92 3.66 -14.31
N PRO A 69 -1.73 3.82 -15.64
CA PRO A 69 -1.96 2.72 -16.58
C PRO A 69 -0.95 1.58 -16.43
N ARG A 70 0.29 1.88 -16.02
CA ARG A 70 1.33 0.88 -15.76
C ARG A 70 1.08 0.14 -14.47
N ILE A 71 0.73 0.87 -13.41
CA ILE A 71 0.36 0.29 -12.11
C ILE A 71 -0.83 -0.65 -12.30
N ARG A 72 -1.86 -0.22 -13.05
CA ARG A 72 -3.00 -1.07 -13.39
C ARG A 72 -2.55 -2.38 -14.05
N ARG A 73 -1.73 -2.32 -15.11
CA ARG A 73 -1.21 -3.51 -15.80
C ARG A 73 -0.39 -4.42 -14.89
N PHE A 74 0.45 -3.84 -14.03
CA PHE A 74 1.26 -4.59 -13.08
C PHE A 74 0.39 -5.41 -12.13
N VAL A 75 -0.67 -4.81 -11.59
CA VAL A 75 -1.63 -5.52 -10.73
C VAL A 75 -2.46 -6.52 -11.53
N GLU A 76 -3.00 -6.15 -12.69
CA GLU A 76 -3.77 -7.05 -13.55
C GLU A 76 -2.99 -8.34 -13.89
N ASN A 77 -1.67 -8.23 -14.07
CA ASN A 77 -0.73 -9.33 -14.35
C ASN A 77 -0.28 -10.12 -13.11
N GLY A 78 -0.83 -9.83 -11.92
CA GLY A 78 -0.58 -10.59 -10.70
C GLY A 78 0.31 -9.92 -9.67
N GLY A 79 0.79 -8.69 -9.94
CA GLY A 79 1.55 -7.92 -8.97
C GLY A 79 0.70 -7.51 -7.77
N SER A 80 1.29 -7.51 -6.58
CA SER A 80 0.64 -7.02 -5.37
C SER A 80 0.92 -5.54 -5.13
N LEU A 81 -0.05 -4.80 -4.62
CA LEU A 81 0.10 -3.38 -4.32
C LEU A 81 -0.30 -3.12 -2.86
N LEU A 82 0.62 -2.57 -2.07
CA LEU A 82 0.36 -2.11 -0.71
C LEU A 82 0.43 -0.58 -0.70
N VAL A 83 -0.67 0.08 -0.33
CA VAL A 83 -0.78 1.54 -0.32
C VAL A 83 -1.14 1.99 1.09
N PHE A 84 -0.31 2.86 1.65
CA PHE A 84 -0.55 3.46 2.95
C PHE A 84 -1.30 4.79 2.83
N GLY A 85 -1.67 5.34 3.98
CA GLY A 85 -2.42 6.58 4.09
C GLY A 85 -1.76 7.80 3.44
N ALA A 86 -2.59 8.72 2.96
CA ALA A 86 -2.12 9.90 2.23
C ALA A 86 -1.44 10.95 3.15
N ALA A 87 -1.70 10.89 4.46
CA ALA A 87 -1.28 11.85 5.48
C ALA A 87 -1.48 13.33 5.11
N ALA A 88 -2.52 13.61 4.33
CA ALA A 88 -2.98 14.95 3.96
C ALA A 88 -4.48 14.88 3.69
N ASP A 89 -5.22 15.92 4.06
CA ASP A 89 -6.68 15.98 3.83
C ASP A 89 -6.98 16.22 2.34
N LYS A 90 -6.90 15.12 1.58
CA LYS A 90 -7.04 15.09 0.13
C LYS A 90 -7.94 13.92 -0.29
N PRO A 91 -9.25 14.18 -0.50
CA PRO A 91 -10.21 13.13 -0.79
C PRO A 91 -9.92 12.30 -2.05
N ASP A 92 -9.28 12.91 -3.05
CA ASP A 92 -8.95 12.32 -4.35
C ASP A 92 -7.53 11.73 -4.41
N ALA A 93 -6.85 11.51 -3.27
CA ALA A 93 -5.47 11.04 -3.24
C ALA A 93 -5.23 9.68 -3.92
N TYR A 94 -6.28 8.88 -4.11
CA TYR A 94 -6.21 7.51 -4.63
C TYR A 94 -6.80 7.37 -6.04
N ASP A 95 -7.08 8.48 -6.74
CA ASP A 95 -7.65 8.52 -8.10
C ASP A 95 -6.77 7.87 -9.19
N TRP A 96 -5.56 7.43 -8.84
CA TRP A 96 -4.64 6.67 -9.69
C TRP A 96 -4.82 5.15 -9.58
N LEU A 97 -5.61 4.67 -8.60
CA LEU A 97 -5.97 3.26 -8.47
C LEU A 97 -7.00 2.84 -9.54
N PRO A 98 -7.11 1.54 -9.86
CA PRO A 98 -8.07 1.03 -10.84
C PRO A 98 -9.52 0.96 -10.33
N PHE A 99 -9.79 1.39 -9.10
CA PHE A 99 -11.12 1.44 -8.46
C PHE A 99 -11.22 2.69 -7.56
N ARG A 100 -12.44 3.11 -7.24
CA ARG A 100 -12.68 4.32 -6.45
C ARG A 100 -12.33 4.11 -4.98
N VAL A 101 -11.52 5.03 -4.44
CA VAL A 101 -11.24 5.16 -3.01
C VAL A 101 -11.20 6.65 -2.66
N MET A 102 -12.01 7.04 -1.69
CA MET A 102 -11.94 8.37 -1.08
C MET A 102 -11.28 8.27 0.29
N TYR A 103 -10.49 9.29 0.62
CA TYR A 103 -9.75 9.36 1.88
C TYR A 103 -10.16 10.56 2.69
N ARG A 104 -10.17 10.41 4.01
CA ARG A 104 -10.31 11.53 4.94
C ARG A 104 -9.20 11.43 5.98
N HIS A 105 -8.42 12.50 6.12
CA HIS A 105 -7.37 12.55 7.12
C HIS A 105 -7.99 12.69 8.51
N ASP A 106 -7.58 11.84 9.44
CA ASP A 106 -8.13 11.77 10.79
C ASP A 106 -7.19 10.91 11.66
N CYS A 107 -6.06 11.50 12.07
CA CYS A 107 -4.98 10.79 12.74
C CYS A 107 -5.25 10.62 14.23
N HIS A 108 -5.43 9.38 14.67
CA HIS A 108 -5.47 9.00 16.09
C HIS A 108 -5.39 7.46 16.26
N PRO A 109 -5.14 6.97 17.48
CA PRO A 109 -5.27 5.54 17.81
C PRO A 109 -6.69 5.03 17.61
N ARG A 110 -6.82 3.81 17.08
CA ARG A 110 -8.09 3.15 16.78
C ARG A 110 -8.06 1.68 17.20
N ASN A 111 -9.24 1.16 17.54
CA ASN A 111 -9.48 -0.26 17.69
C ASN A 111 -9.89 -0.87 16.34
N ILE A 112 -9.05 -1.75 15.79
CA ILE A 112 -9.29 -2.34 14.47
C ILE A 112 -9.88 -3.74 14.61
N THR A 113 -10.99 -3.94 13.92
CA THR A 113 -11.68 -5.23 13.82
C THR A 113 -11.55 -5.79 12.42
N PHE A 114 -11.44 -7.11 12.31
CA PHE A 114 -11.30 -7.82 11.05
C PHE A 114 -12.44 -8.83 10.87
N PRO A 115 -12.97 -9.01 9.65
CA PRO A 115 -13.85 -10.13 9.36
C PRO A 115 -13.16 -11.48 9.64
N PRO A 116 -13.89 -12.49 10.14
CA PRO A 116 -13.33 -13.82 10.36
C PRO A 116 -12.66 -14.39 9.10
N GLY A 117 -11.44 -14.90 9.25
CA GLY A 117 -10.68 -15.49 8.15
C GLY A 117 -9.99 -14.49 7.20
N SER A 118 -10.02 -13.19 7.52
CA SER A 118 -9.28 -12.18 6.74
C SER A 118 -7.78 -12.45 6.79
N SER A 119 -7.18 -12.71 5.62
CA SER A 119 -5.73 -12.91 5.51
C SER A 119 -4.93 -11.65 5.88
N THR A 120 -5.55 -10.49 5.70
CA THR A 120 -5.02 -9.15 5.97
C THR A 120 -4.95 -8.83 7.45
N GLN A 121 -5.63 -9.60 8.32
CA GLN A 121 -5.52 -9.45 9.78
C GLN A 121 -4.07 -9.49 10.26
N SER A 122 -3.23 -10.29 9.57
CA SER A 122 -1.82 -10.39 9.89
C SER A 122 -1.06 -9.07 9.80
N ILE A 123 -1.59 -8.03 9.14
CA ILE A 123 -0.94 -6.70 9.02
C ILE A 123 -0.56 -6.11 10.38
N ILE A 124 -1.31 -6.44 11.44
CA ILE A 124 -1.08 -5.97 12.81
C ILE A 124 -0.64 -7.07 13.79
N ASP A 125 -0.16 -8.24 13.32
CA ASP A 125 0.21 -9.38 14.19
C ASP A 125 1.23 -8.99 15.30
N ASP A 126 2.05 -7.98 15.06
CA ASP A 126 3.10 -7.50 15.99
C ASP A 126 2.61 -6.41 16.96
N TYR A 127 1.32 -6.08 16.96
CA TYR A 127 0.75 -4.92 17.67
C TYR A 127 -0.52 -5.26 18.48
N ASN A 128 -0.90 -4.37 19.40
CA ASN A 128 -2.18 -4.45 20.10
C ASN A 128 -3.30 -3.89 19.21
N PRO A 129 -4.30 -4.69 18.79
CA PRO A 129 -5.37 -4.24 17.91
C PRO A 129 -6.23 -3.09 18.46
N ALA A 130 -6.24 -2.89 19.78
CA ALA A 130 -7.04 -1.86 20.43
C ALA A 130 -6.46 -0.43 20.33
N THR A 131 -5.20 -0.30 19.94
CA THR A 131 -4.45 0.98 19.98
C THR A 131 -3.58 1.17 18.75
N ILE A 132 -4.10 0.87 17.56
CA ILE A 132 -3.38 1.03 16.29
C ILE A 132 -3.54 2.47 15.79
N GLU A 133 -2.44 3.17 15.56
CA GLU A 133 -2.43 4.51 14.99
C GLU A 133 -2.88 4.45 13.53
N CYS A 134 -3.95 5.15 13.19
CA CYS A 134 -4.40 5.28 11.81
C CYS A 134 -4.36 6.75 11.42
N ASP A 135 -3.79 7.08 10.26
CA ASP A 135 -3.69 8.46 9.78
C ASP A 135 -4.99 9.00 9.16
N GLY A 136 -6.01 8.16 9.04
CA GLY A 136 -7.29 8.53 8.44
C GLY A 136 -8.23 7.35 8.28
N ILE A 137 -9.28 7.56 7.48
CA ILE A 137 -10.28 6.55 7.14
C ILE A 137 -10.64 6.63 5.65
N PHE A 138 -11.35 5.61 5.18
CA PHE A 138 -11.88 5.53 3.82
C PHE A 138 -13.41 5.58 3.84
N PRO A 139 -14.04 6.76 3.77
CA PRO A 139 -15.50 6.91 3.89
C PRO A 139 -16.28 6.35 2.68
N GLU A 140 -15.69 6.36 1.49
CA GLU A 140 -16.30 5.84 0.27
C GLU A 140 -15.27 5.04 -0.51
N HIS A 141 -15.58 3.80 -0.88
CA HIS A 141 -14.70 2.96 -1.68
C HIS A 141 -15.48 1.84 -2.38
N GLU A 142 -14.92 1.33 -3.47
CA GLU A 142 -15.44 0.17 -4.20
C GLU A 142 -14.88 -1.16 -3.68
N GLY A 143 -13.75 -1.11 -2.97
CA GLY A 143 -13.10 -2.31 -2.44
C GLY A 143 -13.82 -2.97 -1.27
N LYS A 144 -13.36 -4.15 -0.86
CA LYS A 144 -13.86 -4.85 0.33
C LYS A 144 -13.23 -4.28 1.59
N SER A 145 -14.03 -3.80 2.54
CA SER A 145 -13.53 -3.44 3.88
C SER A 145 -13.09 -4.70 4.61
N VAL A 146 -11.80 -4.85 4.85
CA VAL A 146 -11.21 -6.00 5.57
C VAL A 146 -10.67 -5.63 6.95
N GLY A 147 -10.59 -4.33 7.25
CA GLY A 147 -10.30 -3.82 8.57
C GLY A 147 -11.11 -2.55 8.82
N THR A 148 -11.86 -2.55 9.93
CA THR A 148 -12.78 -1.46 10.28
C THR A 148 -12.55 -0.98 11.70
N CYS A 149 -12.65 0.33 11.88
CA CYS A 149 -12.79 0.97 13.19
C CYS A 149 -14.24 1.46 13.29
N GLU A 150 -15.00 0.92 14.23
CA GLU A 150 -16.46 1.17 14.32
C GLU A 150 -17.16 0.81 12.98
N SER A 151 -17.68 1.82 12.26
CA SER A 151 -18.31 1.68 10.95
C SER A 151 -17.42 2.13 9.79
N ALA A 152 -16.24 2.69 10.07
CA ALA A 152 -15.35 3.25 9.06
C ALA A 152 -14.28 2.25 8.62
N ALA A 153 -14.02 2.16 7.31
CA ALA A 153 -12.93 1.36 6.78
C ALA A 153 -11.57 2.03 7.03
N VAL A 154 -10.62 1.24 7.52
CA VAL A 154 -9.20 1.62 7.70
C VAL A 154 -8.27 0.67 6.94
N ILE A 155 -8.79 -0.46 6.46
CA ILE A 155 -8.13 -1.33 5.51
C ILE A 155 -9.15 -1.79 4.47
N ILE A 156 -8.81 -1.55 3.21
CA ILE A 156 -9.56 -2.00 2.04
C ILE A 156 -8.70 -3.00 1.26
N GLU A 157 -9.34 -4.03 0.75
CA GLU A 157 -8.75 -4.98 -0.17
C GLU A 157 -9.56 -5.07 -1.45
N GLU A 158 -8.88 -5.14 -2.60
CA GLU A 158 -9.50 -5.38 -3.89
C GLU A 158 -8.62 -6.31 -4.74
N HIS A 159 -9.25 -7.13 -5.58
CA HIS A 159 -8.56 -7.98 -6.55
C HIS A 159 -8.79 -7.45 -7.96
N VAL A 160 -7.71 -7.28 -8.70
CA VAL A 160 -7.77 -6.73 -10.07
C VAL A 160 -6.95 -7.64 -10.97
N GLY A 161 -7.62 -8.30 -11.92
CA GLY A 161 -7.01 -9.36 -12.71
C GLY A 161 -6.51 -10.49 -11.81
N GLN A 162 -5.20 -10.78 -11.86
CA GLN A 162 -4.55 -11.79 -11.02
C GLN A 162 -3.92 -11.20 -9.75
N GLY A 163 -3.91 -9.88 -9.60
CA GLY A 163 -3.23 -9.18 -8.52
C GLY A 163 -4.15 -8.78 -7.37
N ARG A 164 -3.52 -8.31 -6.31
CA ARG A 164 -4.17 -7.93 -5.04
C ARG A 164 -3.70 -6.54 -4.64
N ILE A 165 -4.65 -5.67 -4.32
CA ILE A 165 -4.41 -4.32 -3.82
C ILE A 165 -4.90 -4.26 -2.38
N VAL A 166 -4.01 -3.85 -1.47
CA VAL A 166 -4.35 -3.55 -0.07
C VAL A 166 -4.08 -2.06 0.16
N VAL A 167 -5.12 -1.33 0.56
CA VAL A 167 -5.04 0.09 0.93
C VAL A 167 -5.29 0.18 2.43
N THR A 168 -4.40 0.84 3.18
CA THR A 168 -4.51 0.95 4.63
C THR A 168 -4.20 2.36 5.10
N SER A 169 -4.90 2.83 6.12
CA SER A 169 -4.56 4.05 6.86
C SER A 169 -3.73 3.79 8.11
N ILE A 170 -3.39 2.53 8.41
CA ILE A 170 -2.47 2.17 9.51
C ILE A 170 -1.15 2.91 9.32
N HIS A 171 -0.66 3.52 10.39
CA HIS A 171 0.55 4.33 10.38
C HIS A 171 1.79 3.55 10.81
N GLU A 172 1.62 2.43 11.50
CA GLU A 172 2.70 1.52 11.86
C GLU A 172 3.24 0.75 10.64
N TYR A 173 4.47 0.24 10.79
CA TYR A 173 4.97 -0.74 9.84
C TYR A 173 4.12 -2.02 9.92
N PRO A 174 3.82 -2.68 8.80
CA PRO A 174 3.09 -3.93 8.86
C PRO A 174 3.92 -5.01 9.51
N SER A 175 3.26 -6.02 10.06
CA SER A 175 3.97 -7.16 10.63
C SER A 175 4.89 -7.83 9.62
N ARG A 176 5.96 -8.45 10.13
CA ARG A 176 6.89 -9.20 9.28
C ARG A 176 6.18 -10.29 8.47
N ARG A 177 5.23 -10.99 9.11
CA ARG A 177 4.46 -12.06 8.48
C ARG A 177 3.61 -11.53 7.33
N PHE A 178 2.95 -10.39 7.51
CA PHE A 178 2.14 -9.79 6.47
C PHE A 178 2.98 -9.32 5.29
N LEU A 179 4.07 -8.59 5.54
CA LEU A 179 4.96 -8.11 4.46
C LEU A 179 5.52 -9.26 3.63
N ASN A 180 6.00 -10.31 4.29
CA ASN A 180 6.51 -11.48 3.59
C ASN A 180 5.40 -12.12 2.74
N LYS A 181 4.20 -12.28 3.31
CA LYS A 181 3.06 -12.91 2.65
C LYS A 181 2.57 -12.12 1.43
N ILE A 182 2.28 -10.83 1.56
CA ILE A 182 1.78 -10.02 0.44
C ILE A 182 2.82 -9.94 -0.69
N CYS A 183 4.11 -9.91 -0.37
CA CYS A 183 5.16 -9.94 -1.38
C CYS A 183 5.35 -11.32 -2.02
N ALA A 184 5.07 -12.41 -1.31
CA ALA A 184 5.19 -13.77 -1.82
C ALA A 184 3.98 -14.21 -2.66
N GLU A 185 2.80 -13.67 -2.39
CA GLU A 185 1.58 -13.94 -3.17
C GLU A 185 1.60 -13.25 -4.54
N GLY A 186 2.33 -12.12 -4.67
CA GLY A 186 2.47 -11.41 -5.94
C GLY A 186 3.23 -12.21 -7.00
N ILE A 187 2.63 -12.34 -8.19
CA ILE A 187 3.27 -12.98 -9.34
C ILE A 187 4.34 -12.03 -9.91
N PRO A 188 5.61 -12.47 -9.99
CA PRO A 188 6.69 -11.62 -10.47
C PRO A 188 6.42 -11.23 -11.93
N ASN A 189 6.26 -9.94 -12.18
CA ASN A 189 6.03 -9.42 -13.52
C ASN A 189 6.71 -8.07 -13.73
N THR A 190 6.83 -7.69 -14.99
CA THR A 190 7.51 -6.46 -15.41
C THR A 190 6.62 -5.25 -15.14
N PHE A 191 7.12 -4.30 -14.36
CA PHE A 191 6.47 -3.01 -14.12
C PHE A 191 6.65 -2.01 -15.28
#